data_AF-A0A2T1CF85-F1
#
_entry.id   AF-A0A2T1CF85-F1
#
_cell.length_a   1.000
_cell.length_b   1.000
_cell.length_c   1.000
_cell.angle_alpha   90.00
_cell.angle_beta   90.00
_cell.angle_gamma   90.00
#
_symmetry.space_group_name_H-M   'P 1'
#
loop_
_entity.id
_entity.type
_entity.pdbx_description
1 polymer ?
#
loop_
_entity_poly.entity_id
_entity_poly.type
_entity_poly.pdbx_seq_one_letter_code
_entity_poly.pdbx_strand_id
1 'polypeptide(L)'
;DELNPEAIKRDLQLLLHDPKVGAYSLGERLSHIDRETMISLLSQRQDISEAEATRIVDQILSVRDQFAQQIQKIQEGIQSVIDGILGKVRDYLNSLDRPELNYEGITRDVRQLFDDPQAGFDALRDRLGHFNRDTLVALISSREDISEADANRLIDQIEVTRNRVLQRAERLQQEAQLRLESIKLQAEKQAEETRKAAEVASWWLFFTALTSAVAAAGAGALAVIR
;
A
#
# COMPACT_ATOMS: atom_id res chain seq x y z
N ASP A 1 -18.78 -5.92 -2.40
CA ASP A 1 -18.01 -4.75 -1.90
C ASP A 1 -16.85 -4.36 -2.81
N GLU A 2 -16.49 -5.19 -3.78
CA GLU A 2 -15.35 -5.01 -4.68
C GLU A 2 -15.54 -3.87 -5.68
N LEU A 3 -16.79 -3.66 -6.15
CA LEU A 3 -17.16 -2.63 -7.13
C LEU A 3 -17.55 -1.27 -6.50
N ASN A 4 -17.29 -1.07 -5.20
CA ASN A 4 -17.66 0.16 -4.50
C ASN A 4 -16.80 1.35 -4.98
N PRO A 5 -17.39 2.42 -5.55
CA PRO A 5 -16.66 3.55 -6.13
C PRO A 5 -15.87 4.37 -5.09
N GLU A 6 -16.37 4.48 -3.85
CA GLU A 6 -15.65 5.19 -2.78
C GLU A 6 -14.44 4.40 -2.29
N ALA A 7 -14.52 3.06 -2.30
CA ALA A 7 -13.39 2.20 -1.98
C ALA A 7 -12.31 2.28 -3.08
N ILE A 8 -12.71 2.21 -4.35
CA ILE A 8 -11.79 2.37 -5.50
C ILE A 8 -11.11 3.75 -5.47
N LYS A 9 -11.86 4.82 -5.20
CA LYS A 9 -11.32 6.18 -5.08
C LYS A 9 -10.28 6.28 -3.96
N ARG A 10 -10.55 5.66 -2.80
CA ARG A 10 -9.60 5.58 -1.69
C ARG A 10 -8.34 4.84 -2.10
N ASP A 11 -8.48 3.71 -2.76
CA ASP A 11 -7.33 2.90 -3.20
C ASP A 11 -6.48 3.63 -4.25
N LEU A 12 -7.10 4.41 -5.15
CA LEU A 12 -6.40 5.31 -6.07
C LEU A 12 -5.69 6.46 -5.35
N GLN A 13 -6.32 7.04 -4.31
CA GLN A 13 -5.67 8.06 -3.48
C GLN A 13 -4.48 7.46 -2.73
N LEU A 14 -4.61 6.24 -2.21
CA LEU A 14 -3.51 5.51 -1.61
C LEU A 14 -2.39 5.31 -2.64
N LEU A 15 -2.69 4.93 -3.89
CA LEU A 15 -1.67 4.78 -4.93
C LEU A 15 -0.89 6.08 -5.20
N LEU A 16 -1.51 7.25 -5.05
CA LEU A 16 -0.85 8.55 -5.23
C LEU A 16 0.03 8.94 -4.04
N HIS A 17 -0.34 8.55 -2.82
CA HIS A 17 0.37 8.92 -1.59
C HIS A 17 1.38 7.87 -1.12
N ASP A 18 1.00 6.60 -1.25
CA ASP A 18 1.78 5.40 -1.00
C ASP A 18 1.60 4.42 -2.19
N PRO A 19 2.44 4.55 -3.23
CA PRO A 19 2.30 3.78 -4.45
C PRO A 19 2.29 2.26 -4.26
N LYS A 20 2.86 1.73 -3.16
CA LYS A 20 2.88 0.28 -2.94
C LYS A 20 1.64 -0.19 -2.19
N VAL A 21 1.23 0.49 -1.13
CA VAL A 21 0.00 0.16 -0.41
C VAL A 21 -1.20 0.32 -1.35
N GLY A 22 -1.23 1.38 -2.14
CA GLY A 22 -2.26 1.54 -3.18
C GLY A 22 -2.19 0.48 -4.27
N ALA A 23 -0.99 0.09 -4.71
CA ALA A 23 -0.81 -0.99 -5.68
C ALA A 23 -1.31 -2.34 -5.14
N TYR A 24 -1.04 -2.66 -3.89
CA TYR A 24 -1.54 -3.88 -3.24
C TYR A 24 -3.06 -3.85 -3.08
N SER A 25 -3.62 -2.78 -2.51
CA SER A 25 -5.08 -2.64 -2.30
C SER A 25 -5.86 -2.70 -3.62
N LEU A 26 -5.37 -1.98 -4.65
CA LEU A 26 -5.97 -2.04 -5.98
C LEU A 26 -5.79 -3.41 -6.63
N GLY A 27 -4.61 -4.03 -6.52
CA GLY A 27 -4.35 -5.35 -7.08
C GLY A 27 -5.26 -6.43 -6.48
N GLU A 28 -5.41 -6.43 -5.16
CA GLU A 28 -6.29 -7.33 -4.42
C GLU A 28 -7.75 -7.15 -4.86
N ARG A 29 -8.26 -5.92 -4.88
CA ARG A 29 -9.61 -5.61 -5.37
C ARG A 29 -9.85 -6.06 -6.81
N LEU A 30 -8.92 -5.75 -7.72
CA LEU A 30 -9.05 -6.11 -9.13
C LEU A 30 -9.04 -7.63 -9.34
N SER A 31 -8.36 -8.39 -8.46
CA SER A 31 -8.31 -9.86 -8.54
C SER A 31 -9.65 -10.54 -8.27
N HIS A 32 -10.54 -9.87 -7.52
CA HIS A 32 -11.88 -10.36 -7.21
C HIS A 32 -12.93 -10.00 -8.27
N ILE A 33 -12.58 -9.18 -9.27
CA ILE A 33 -13.49 -8.86 -10.38
C ILE A 33 -13.49 -10.06 -11.34
N ASP A 34 -14.55 -10.87 -11.29
CA ASP A 34 -14.70 -12.02 -12.18
C ASP A 34 -15.73 -11.80 -13.29
N ARG A 35 -15.53 -12.52 -14.40
CA ARG A 35 -16.34 -12.40 -15.61
C ARG A 35 -17.80 -12.81 -15.37
N GLU A 36 -18.02 -13.89 -14.63
CA GLU A 36 -19.34 -14.51 -14.47
C GLU A 36 -20.25 -13.63 -13.61
N THR A 37 -19.71 -13.06 -12.52
CA THR A 37 -20.40 -12.09 -11.68
C THR A 37 -20.76 -10.83 -12.47
N MET A 38 -19.85 -10.28 -13.28
CA MET A 38 -20.18 -9.09 -14.07
C MET A 38 -21.22 -9.37 -15.15
N ILE A 39 -21.16 -10.53 -15.81
CA ILE A 39 -22.20 -10.94 -16.78
C ILE A 39 -23.54 -11.12 -16.07
N SER A 40 -23.58 -11.83 -14.94
CA SER A 40 -24.80 -12.01 -14.14
C SER A 40 -25.42 -10.67 -13.73
N LEU A 41 -24.60 -9.71 -13.30
CA LEU A 41 -25.06 -8.37 -12.94
C LEU A 41 -25.63 -7.60 -14.13
N LEU A 42 -25.01 -7.70 -15.31
CA LEU A 42 -25.50 -7.04 -16.53
C LEU A 42 -26.71 -7.76 -17.14
N SER A 43 -26.81 -9.07 -17.03
CA SER A 43 -27.93 -9.87 -17.53
C SER A 43 -29.22 -9.68 -16.71
N GLN A 44 -29.13 -9.16 -15.49
CA GLN A 44 -30.30 -8.73 -14.70
C GLN A 44 -30.98 -7.50 -15.28
N ARG A 45 -30.31 -6.77 -16.18
CA ARG A 45 -30.86 -5.60 -16.84
C ARG A 45 -31.65 -6.01 -18.09
N GLN A 46 -32.93 -5.65 -18.12
CA GLN A 46 -33.81 -5.96 -19.26
C GLN A 46 -33.53 -5.10 -20.51
N ASP A 47 -32.73 -4.03 -20.36
CA ASP A 47 -32.39 -3.10 -21.43
C ASP A 47 -31.09 -3.45 -22.17
N ILE A 48 -30.40 -4.52 -21.79
CA ILE A 48 -29.12 -4.93 -22.38
C ILE A 48 -29.23 -6.37 -22.88
N SER A 49 -28.82 -6.60 -24.13
CA SER A 49 -28.75 -7.96 -24.67
C SER A 49 -27.56 -8.75 -24.12
N GLU A 50 -27.64 -10.07 -24.06
CA GLU A 50 -26.53 -10.92 -23.61
C GLU A 50 -25.22 -10.68 -24.40
N ALA A 51 -25.34 -10.46 -25.71
CA ALA A 51 -24.21 -10.14 -26.58
C ALA A 51 -23.60 -8.76 -26.27
N GLU A 52 -24.39 -7.82 -25.76
CA GLU A 52 -23.94 -6.49 -25.36
C GLU A 52 -23.33 -6.50 -23.95
N ALA A 53 -23.94 -7.24 -23.02
CA ALA A 53 -23.37 -7.51 -21.70
C ALA A 53 -21.97 -8.15 -21.81
N THR A 54 -21.83 -9.14 -22.70
CA THR A 54 -20.54 -9.78 -23.00
C THR A 54 -19.50 -8.77 -23.48
N ARG A 55 -19.85 -7.89 -24.44
CA ARG A 55 -18.91 -6.88 -24.95
C ARG A 55 -18.49 -5.87 -23.89
N ILE A 56 -19.42 -5.42 -23.05
CA ILE A 56 -19.12 -4.49 -21.95
C ILE A 56 -18.16 -5.14 -20.96
N VAL A 57 -18.42 -6.39 -20.60
CA VAL A 57 -17.56 -7.16 -19.70
C VAL A 57 -16.16 -7.34 -20.26
N ASP A 58 -16.03 -7.72 -21.53
CA ASP A 58 -14.71 -7.90 -22.16
C ASP A 58 -13.89 -6.59 -22.15
N GLN A 59 -14.53 -5.43 -22.34
CA GLN A 59 -13.87 -4.12 -22.22
C GLN A 59 -13.41 -3.82 -20.79
N ILE A 60 -14.26 -4.08 -19.79
CA ILE A 60 -13.92 -3.87 -18.37
C ILE A 60 -12.75 -4.76 -17.97
N LEU A 61 -12.79 -6.04 -18.35
CA LEU A 61 -11.73 -7.01 -18.06
C LEU A 61 -10.41 -6.58 -18.72
N SER A 62 -10.44 -6.10 -19.96
CA SER A 62 -9.23 -5.57 -20.63
C SER A 62 -8.62 -4.38 -19.89
N VAL A 63 -9.43 -3.46 -19.38
CA VAL A 63 -8.92 -2.30 -18.62
C VAL A 63 -8.36 -2.76 -17.27
N ARG A 64 -9.06 -3.66 -16.57
CA ARG A 64 -8.59 -4.29 -15.33
C ARG A 64 -7.24 -4.96 -15.55
N ASP A 65 -7.08 -5.74 -16.62
CA ASP A 65 -5.85 -6.49 -16.90
C ASP A 65 -4.67 -5.55 -17.22
N GLN A 66 -4.92 -4.49 -18.00
CA GLN A 66 -3.92 -3.46 -18.27
C GLN A 66 -3.48 -2.74 -16.99
N PHE A 67 -4.42 -2.47 -16.08
CA PHE A 67 -4.12 -1.81 -14.81
C PHE A 67 -3.37 -2.76 -13.86
N ALA A 68 -3.78 -4.02 -13.76
CA ALA A 68 -3.08 -5.05 -12.98
C ALA A 68 -1.63 -5.23 -13.45
N GLN A 69 -1.38 -5.21 -14.76
CA GLN A 69 -0.01 -5.25 -15.31
C GLN A 69 0.81 -4.01 -14.94
N GLN A 70 0.21 -2.82 -14.90
CA GLN A 70 0.91 -1.60 -14.47
C GLN A 70 1.26 -1.64 -12.98
N ILE A 71 0.34 -2.13 -12.16
CA ILE A 71 0.54 -2.37 -10.73
C ILE A 71 1.70 -3.35 -10.50
N GLN A 72 1.75 -4.45 -11.25
CA GLN A 72 2.84 -5.42 -11.15
C GLN A 72 4.21 -4.80 -11.48
N LYS A 73 4.29 -3.98 -12.54
CA LYS A 73 5.54 -3.27 -12.90
C LYS A 73 6.03 -2.33 -11.81
N ILE A 74 5.12 -1.66 -11.09
CA ILE A 74 5.48 -0.81 -9.95
C ILE A 74 6.11 -1.66 -8.84
N GLN A 75 5.52 -2.81 -8.51
CA GLN A 75 6.04 -3.72 -7.50
C GLN A 75 7.43 -4.26 -7.87
N GLU A 76 7.61 -4.71 -9.11
CA GLU A 76 8.89 -5.18 -9.65
C GLU A 76 9.95 -4.07 -9.63
N GLY A 77 9.57 -2.84 -9.98
CA GLY A 77 10.46 -1.68 -9.94
C GLY A 77 10.97 -1.37 -8.53
N ILE A 78 10.09 -1.39 -7.52
CA ILE A 78 10.48 -1.19 -6.12
C ILE A 78 11.45 -2.29 -5.68
N GLN A 79 11.16 -3.55 -6.01
CA GLN A 79 12.00 -4.68 -5.65
C GLN A 79 13.40 -4.56 -6.26
N SER A 80 13.48 -4.19 -7.55
CA SER A 80 14.75 -3.96 -8.24
C SER A 80 15.56 -2.82 -7.64
N VAL A 81 14.91 -1.74 -7.16
CA VAL A 81 15.61 -0.62 -6.52
C VAL A 81 16.21 -1.05 -5.18
N ILE A 82 15.45 -1.79 -4.36
CA ILE A 82 15.95 -2.31 -3.07
C ILE A 82 17.15 -3.22 -3.29
N ASP A 83 17.02 -4.18 -4.21
CA ASP A 83 18.10 -5.13 -4.50
C ASP A 83 19.31 -4.45 -5.13
N GLY A 84 19.10 -3.44 -5.97
CA GLY A 84 20.17 -2.67 -6.61
C GLY A 84 20.94 -1.77 -5.64
N ILE A 85 20.27 -1.13 -4.68
CA ILE A 85 20.91 -0.28 -3.67
C ILE A 85 21.66 -1.14 -2.65
N LEU A 86 20.97 -2.12 -2.04
CA LEU A 86 21.55 -2.94 -0.98
C LEU A 86 22.53 -3.98 -1.54
N GLY A 87 22.32 -4.47 -2.77
CA GLY A 87 23.16 -5.49 -3.38
C GLY A 87 24.62 -5.07 -3.54
N LYS A 88 24.87 -3.77 -3.74
CA LYS A 88 26.23 -3.21 -3.83
C LYS A 88 27.06 -3.36 -2.55
N VAL A 89 26.38 -3.48 -1.41
CA VAL A 89 27.03 -3.62 -0.10
C VAL A 89 26.88 -5.02 0.50
N ARG A 90 26.27 -5.97 -0.23
CA ARG A 90 25.98 -7.32 0.24
C ARG A 90 27.21 -8.04 0.78
N ASP A 91 28.24 -8.17 -0.05
CA ASP A 91 29.43 -8.95 0.29
C ASP A 91 30.18 -8.30 1.45
N TYR A 92 30.26 -6.97 1.42
CA TYR A 92 30.85 -6.18 2.50
C TYR A 92 30.13 -6.41 3.83
N LEU A 93 28.80 -6.23 3.89
CA LEU A 93 28.02 -6.40 5.12
C LEU A 93 28.08 -7.84 5.65
N ASN A 94 28.00 -8.83 4.76
CA ASN A 94 28.08 -10.24 5.15
C ASN A 94 29.49 -10.64 5.64
N SER A 95 30.55 -9.98 5.16
CA SER A 95 31.93 -10.26 5.59
C SER A 95 32.25 -9.77 7.01
N LEU A 96 31.39 -8.95 7.62
CA LEU A 96 31.62 -8.40 8.95
C LEU A 96 31.24 -9.39 10.08
N ASP A 97 30.67 -10.55 9.75
CA ASP A 97 30.23 -11.59 10.70
C ASP A 97 29.31 -11.04 11.82
N ARG A 98 28.47 -10.06 11.48
CA ARG A 98 27.51 -9.44 12.39
C ARG A 98 26.07 -9.76 11.98
N PRO A 99 25.29 -10.51 12.79
CA PRO A 99 23.89 -10.86 12.47
C PRO A 99 22.98 -9.63 12.22
N GLU A 100 23.23 -8.54 12.94
CA GLU A 100 22.50 -7.28 12.79
C GLU A 100 22.80 -6.57 11.46
N LEU A 101 23.97 -6.81 10.86
CA LEU A 101 24.37 -6.28 9.54
C LEU A 101 24.04 -7.24 8.38
N ASN A 102 23.50 -8.42 8.67
CA ASN A 102 23.23 -9.43 7.65
C ASN A 102 22.35 -8.86 6.52
N TYR A 103 22.84 -9.01 5.28
CA TYR A 103 22.19 -8.45 4.10
C TYR A 103 20.76 -8.96 3.92
N GLU A 104 20.55 -10.28 3.99
CA GLU A 104 19.23 -10.89 3.81
C GLU A 104 18.25 -10.42 4.89
N GLY A 105 18.75 -10.24 6.11
CA GLY A 105 18.03 -9.64 7.22
C GLY A 105 17.54 -8.23 6.91
N ILE A 106 18.46 -7.34 6.53
CA ILE A 106 18.13 -5.95 6.20
C ILE A 106 17.17 -5.89 5.01
N THR A 107 17.42 -6.67 3.96
CA THR A 107 16.53 -6.69 2.79
C THR A 107 15.13 -7.16 3.16
N ARG A 108 15.00 -8.17 4.05
CA ARG A 108 13.69 -8.61 4.54
C ARG A 108 12.98 -7.51 5.31
N ASP A 109 13.66 -6.85 6.24
CA ASP A 109 13.05 -5.83 7.09
C ASP A 109 12.62 -4.61 6.25
N VAL A 110 13.42 -4.23 5.25
CA VAL A 110 13.07 -3.20 4.27
C VAL A 110 11.89 -3.64 3.41
N ARG A 111 11.87 -4.87 2.88
CA ARG A 111 10.72 -5.40 2.12
C ARG A 111 9.46 -5.41 2.98
N GLN A 112 9.58 -5.81 4.24
CA GLN A 112 8.49 -5.80 5.19
C GLN A 112 7.97 -4.40 5.42
N LEU A 113 8.81 -3.36 5.49
CA LEU A 113 8.34 -1.96 5.59
C LEU A 113 7.46 -1.57 4.41
N PHE A 114 7.73 -2.16 3.26
CA PHE A 114 6.96 -1.91 2.06
C PHE A 114 5.71 -2.80 1.96
N ASP A 115 5.71 -4.01 2.53
CA ASP A 115 4.56 -4.93 2.53
C ASP A 115 3.55 -4.60 3.65
N ASP A 116 4.06 -4.39 4.87
CA ASP A 116 3.35 -3.96 6.07
C ASP A 116 4.18 -2.84 6.73
N PRO A 117 3.83 -1.56 6.48
CA PRO A 117 4.56 -0.42 7.02
C PRO A 117 4.73 -0.44 8.54
N GLN A 118 3.75 -0.98 9.29
CA GLN A 118 3.85 -1.04 10.73
C GLN A 118 4.82 -2.15 11.16
N ALA A 119 4.63 -3.36 10.66
CA ALA A 119 5.47 -4.49 11.04
C ALA A 119 6.93 -4.31 10.56
N GLY A 120 7.13 -3.73 9.39
CA GLY A 120 8.48 -3.44 8.90
C GLY A 120 9.14 -2.25 9.58
N PHE A 121 8.38 -1.24 10.00
CA PHE A 121 8.90 -0.21 10.89
C PHE A 121 9.38 -0.81 12.21
N ASP A 122 8.59 -1.71 12.81
CA ASP A 122 8.97 -2.41 14.03
C ASP A 122 10.21 -3.28 13.83
N ALA A 123 10.31 -4.00 12.70
CA ALA A 123 11.48 -4.82 12.34
C ALA A 123 12.76 -3.96 12.18
N LEU A 124 12.67 -2.84 11.45
CA LEU A 124 13.80 -1.93 11.25
C LEU A 124 14.22 -1.25 12.56
N ARG A 125 13.25 -0.85 13.39
CA ARG A 125 13.49 -0.28 14.72
C ARG A 125 14.20 -1.30 15.61
N ASP A 126 13.73 -2.54 15.63
CA ASP A 126 14.33 -3.63 16.41
C ASP A 126 15.76 -3.92 15.93
N ARG A 127 16.00 -4.05 14.62
CA ARG A 127 17.36 -4.22 14.08
C ARG A 127 18.27 -3.05 14.47
N LEU A 128 17.82 -1.82 14.31
CA LEU A 128 18.58 -0.64 14.75
C LEU A 128 18.81 -0.67 16.28
N GLY A 129 17.87 -1.25 17.02
CA GLY A 129 17.92 -1.63 18.44
C GLY A 129 19.11 -2.52 18.83
N HIS A 130 19.60 -3.33 17.90
CA HIS A 130 20.74 -4.22 18.10
C HIS A 130 22.08 -3.59 17.71
N PHE A 131 22.09 -2.48 16.97
CA PHE A 131 23.33 -1.80 16.57
C PHE A 131 24.00 -1.21 17.81
N ASN A 132 25.16 -1.76 18.16
CA ASN A 132 25.96 -1.33 19.29
C ASN A 132 27.29 -0.73 18.81
N ARG A 133 28.12 -0.29 19.77
CA ARG A 133 29.41 0.30 19.46
C ARG A 133 30.27 -0.63 18.59
N ASP A 134 30.32 -1.92 18.93
CA ASP A 134 31.13 -2.91 18.20
C ASP A 134 30.66 -3.10 16.76
N THR A 135 29.34 -3.03 16.51
CA THR A 135 28.76 -3.02 15.16
C THR A 135 29.29 -1.83 14.36
N LEU A 136 29.31 -0.64 14.96
CA LEU A 136 29.77 0.59 14.31
C LEU A 136 31.29 0.59 14.09
N VAL A 137 32.06 0.04 15.05
CA VAL A 137 33.49 -0.20 14.90
C VAL A 137 33.74 -1.12 13.70
N ALA A 138 33.02 -2.25 13.59
CA ALA A 138 33.19 -3.16 12.46
C ALA A 138 32.93 -2.48 11.09
N LEU A 139 31.92 -1.61 11.01
CA LEU A 139 31.60 -0.83 9.81
C LEU A 139 32.68 0.22 9.47
N ILE A 140 33.28 0.87 10.45
CA ILE A 140 34.22 1.98 10.19
C ILE A 140 35.67 1.49 10.11
N SER A 141 36.07 0.56 10.97
CA SER A 141 37.44 0.03 11.02
C SER A 141 37.80 -0.87 9.84
N SER A 142 36.82 -1.31 9.05
CA SER A 142 37.07 -2.01 7.78
C SER A 142 37.55 -1.07 6.66
N ARG A 143 37.60 0.24 6.93
CA ARG A 143 38.11 1.25 6.01
C ARG A 143 39.50 1.73 6.42
N GLU A 144 40.48 1.55 5.55
CA GLU A 144 41.89 1.94 5.80
C GLU A 144 42.12 3.46 5.69
N ASP A 145 41.16 4.22 5.17
CA ASP A 145 41.27 5.66 4.92
C ASP A 145 40.88 6.54 6.12
N ILE A 146 40.55 5.95 7.27
CA ILE A 146 40.04 6.66 8.45
C ILE A 146 40.98 6.43 9.65
N SER A 147 41.41 7.51 10.30
CA SER A 147 42.20 7.41 11.54
C SER A 147 41.36 6.89 12.70
N GLU A 148 41.97 6.19 13.67
CA GLU A 148 41.25 5.67 14.84
C GLU A 148 40.54 6.79 15.65
N ALA A 149 41.18 7.96 15.74
CA ALA A 149 40.60 9.12 16.41
C ALA A 149 39.37 9.67 15.66
N ASP A 150 39.42 9.70 14.33
CA ASP A 150 38.26 10.08 13.49
C ASP A 150 37.15 9.04 13.58
N ALA A 151 37.50 7.75 13.52
CA ALA A 151 36.55 6.65 13.62
C ALA A 151 35.77 6.74 14.93
N ASN A 152 36.44 6.88 16.07
CA ASN A 152 35.78 7.03 17.37
C ASN A 152 34.85 8.24 17.42
N ARG A 153 35.26 9.40 16.88
CA ARG A 153 34.40 10.60 16.80
C ARG A 153 33.16 10.38 15.94
N LEU A 154 33.27 9.65 14.83
CA LEU A 154 32.13 9.31 13.98
C LEU A 154 31.19 8.35 14.70
N ILE A 155 31.73 7.32 15.35
CA ILE A 155 30.94 6.32 16.10
C ILE A 155 30.10 7.03 17.17
N ASP A 156 30.70 7.91 17.97
CA ASP A 156 29.99 8.64 19.02
C ASP A 156 28.80 9.46 18.46
N GLN A 157 28.99 10.09 17.30
CA GLN A 157 27.93 10.85 16.62
C GLN A 157 26.80 9.94 16.09
N ILE A 158 27.17 8.78 15.54
CA ILE A 158 26.21 7.79 15.04
C ILE A 158 25.41 7.21 16.21
N GLU A 159 26.05 6.86 17.33
CA GLU A 159 25.37 6.35 18.53
C GLU A 159 24.33 7.35 19.06
N VAL A 160 24.72 8.63 19.19
CA VAL A 160 23.80 9.69 19.62
C VAL A 160 22.62 9.82 18.65
N THR A 161 22.88 9.80 17.35
CA THR A 161 21.83 9.91 16.32
C THR A 161 20.90 8.71 16.35
N ARG A 162 21.44 7.51 16.41
CA ARG A 162 20.70 6.25 16.53
C ARG A 162 19.79 6.25 17.76
N ASN A 163 20.29 6.69 18.91
CA ASN A 163 19.50 6.75 20.15
C ASN A 163 18.34 7.75 20.02
N ARG A 164 18.55 8.90 19.37
CA ARG A 164 17.47 9.86 19.08
C ARG A 164 16.43 9.27 18.14
N VAL A 165 16.85 8.54 17.10
CA VAL A 165 15.94 7.89 16.15
C VAL A 165 15.06 6.86 16.88
N LEU A 166 15.65 6.00 17.72
CA LEU A 166 14.88 5.00 18.47
C LEU A 166 13.92 5.62 19.49
N GLN A 167 14.35 6.66 20.22
CA GLN A 167 13.46 7.37 21.13
C GLN A 167 12.28 8.02 20.40
N ARG A 168 12.52 8.57 19.21
CA ARG A 168 11.45 9.13 18.38
C ARG A 168 10.53 8.03 17.85
N ALA A 169 11.08 6.89 17.44
CA ALA A 169 10.31 5.74 16.98
C ALA A 169 9.37 5.21 18.08
N GLU A 170 9.87 5.09 19.30
CA GLU A 170 9.08 4.66 20.46
C GLU A 170 7.93 5.64 20.77
N ARG A 171 8.18 6.95 20.71
CA ARG A 171 7.12 7.96 20.88
C ARG A 171 6.06 7.87 19.79
N LEU A 172 6.46 7.71 18.53
CA LEU A 172 5.53 7.56 17.42
C LEU A 172 4.65 6.32 17.60
N GLN A 173 5.23 5.20 18.06
CA GLN A 173 4.48 3.98 18.33
C GLN A 173 3.45 4.17 19.45
N GLN A 174 3.85 4.82 20.55
CA GLN A 174 2.94 5.15 21.66
C GLN A 174 1.80 6.08 21.21
N GLU A 175 2.12 7.14 20.47
CA GLU A 175 1.12 8.06 19.92
C GLU A 175 0.15 7.37 18.95
N ALA A 176 0.65 6.47 18.10
CA ALA A 176 -0.16 5.71 17.16
C ALA A 176 -1.12 4.75 17.90
N GLN A 177 -0.65 4.05 18.94
CA GLN A 177 -1.50 3.18 19.77
C GLN A 177 -2.63 3.95 20.44
N LEU A 178 -2.32 5.11 21.04
CA LEU A 178 -3.32 5.98 21.66
C LEU A 178 -4.34 6.51 20.65
N ARG A 179 -3.90 6.85 19.43
CA ARG A 179 -4.80 7.27 18.34
C ARG A 179 -5.67 6.13 17.83
N LEU A 180 -5.14 4.91 17.73
CA LEU A 180 -5.90 3.75 17.28
C LEU A 180 -7.03 3.42 18.26
N GLU A 181 -6.75 3.51 19.57
CA GLU A 181 -7.74 3.35 20.62
C GLU A 181 -8.86 4.40 20.52
N SER A 182 -8.50 5.67 20.30
CA SER A 182 -9.50 6.74 20.14
C SER A 182 -10.32 6.61 18.85
N ILE A 183 -9.72 6.15 17.76
CA ILE A 183 -10.43 5.86 16.50
C ILE A 183 -11.41 4.71 16.69
N LYS A 184 -11.04 3.61 17.38
CA LYS A 184 -11.97 2.50 17.66
C LYS A 184 -13.21 2.99 18.41
N LEU A 185 -13.01 3.80 19.46
CA LEU A 185 -14.11 4.38 20.24
C LEU A 185 -15.03 5.30 19.40
N GLN A 186 -14.46 6.03 18.43
CA GLN A 186 -15.24 6.89 17.52
C GLN A 186 -15.94 6.08 16.43
N ALA A 187 -15.27 5.07 15.88
CA ALA A 187 -15.78 4.20 14.83
C ALA A 187 -16.96 3.36 15.32
N GLU A 188 -16.94 2.86 16.56
CA GLU A 188 -18.10 2.18 17.15
C GLU A 188 -19.34 3.09 17.18
N LYS A 189 -19.16 4.36 17.60
CA LYS A 189 -20.23 5.36 17.62
C LYS A 189 -20.73 5.72 16.22
N GLN A 190 -19.81 5.96 15.28
CA GLN A 190 -20.16 6.32 13.91
C GLN A 190 -20.75 5.15 13.13
N ALA A 191 -20.26 3.92 13.30
CA ALA A 191 -20.80 2.75 12.62
C ALA A 191 -22.26 2.51 13.01
N GLU A 192 -22.63 2.78 14.26
CA GLU A 192 -24.02 2.67 14.72
C GLU A 192 -24.94 3.71 14.06
N GLU A 193 -24.47 4.95 13.88
CA GLU A 193 -25.22 6.01 13.20
C GLU A 193 -25.24 5.83 11.67
N THR A 194 -24.12 5.43 11.08
CA THR A 194 -23.97 5.26 9.63
C THR A 194 -24.69 4.01 9.15
N ARG A 195 -24.76 2.92 9.92
CA ARG A 195 -25.58 1.75 9.57
C ARG A 195 -27.05 2.12 9.41
N LYS A 196 -27.59 2.92 10.35
CA LYS A 196 -28.98 3.41 10.29
C LYS A 196 -29.21 4.35 9.10
N ALA A 197 -28.23 5.19 8.75
CA ALA A 197 -28.34 6.12 7.63
C ALA A 197 -28.08 5.47 6.25
N ALA A 198 -27.13 4.53 6.16
CA ALA A 198 -26.72 3.86 4.93
C ALA A 198 -27.77 2.85 4.45
N GLU A 199 -28.45 2.14 5.36
CA GLU A 199 -29.60 1.28 5.01
C GLU A 199 -30.71 2.10 4.32
N VAL A 200 -30.87 3.38 4.66
CA VAL A 200 -31.89 4.27 4.08
C VAL A 200 -31.37 5.00 2.82
N ALA A 201 -30.12 5.47 2.82
CA ALA A 201 -29.54 6.27 1.73
C ALA A 201 -29.10 5.45 0.51
N SER A 202 -28.67 4.19 0.70
CA SER A 202 -28.18 3.33 -0.39
C SER A 202 -29.28 3.04 -1.42
N TRP A 203 -30.53 2.89 -0.97
CA TRP A 203 -31.68 2.67 -1.84
C TRP A 203 -32.05 3.93 -2.65
N TRP A 204 -31.94 5.12 -2.05
CA TRP A 204 -32.22 6.38 -2.75
C TRP A 204 -31.14 6.75 -3.78
N LEU A 205 -29.86 6.53 -3.46
CA LEU A 205 -28.74 6.78 -4.38
C LEU A 205 -28.70 5.79 -5.55
N PHE A 206 -29.02 4.52 -5.29
CA PHE A 206 -29.19 3.52 -6.33
C PHE A 206 -30.28 3.95 -7.34
N PHE A 207 -31.43 4.41 -6.85
CA PHE A 207 -32.50 4.90 -7.72
C PHE A 207 -32.14 6.17 -8.49
N THR A 208 -31.42 7.13 -7.89
CA THR A 208 -31.06 8.37 -8.59
C THR A 208 -30.02 8.16 -9.68
N ALA A 209 -29.03 7.29 -9.43
CA ALA A 209 -28.03 6.92 -10.44
C ALA A 209 -28.67 6.18 -11.62
N LEU A 210 -29.61 5.26 -11.34
CA LEU A 210 -30.35 4.53 -12.36
C LEU A 210 -31.25 5.45 -13.20
N THR A 211 -31.98 6.37 -12.56
CA THR A 211 -32.90 7.29 -13.25
C THR A 211 -32.14 8.27 -14.16
N SER A 212 -30.97 8.74 -13.71
CA SER A 212 -30.13 9.68 -14.48
C SER A 212 -29.51 9.02 -15.72
N ALA A 213 -29.09 7.76 -15.62
CA ALA A 213 -28.54 7.01 -16.73
C ALA A 213 -29.59 6.75 -17.83
N VAL A 214 -30.83 6.44 -17.44
CA VAL A 214 -31.96 6.25 -18.37
C VAL A 214 -32.33 7.56 -19.07
N ALA A 215 -32.35 8.68 -18.36
CA ALA A 215 -32.64 9.99 -18.95
C ALA A 215 -31.57 10.42 -19.98
N ALA A 216 -30.29 10.16 -19.69
CA ALA A 216 -29.18 10.48 -20.60
C ALA A 216 -29.22 9.64 -21.88
N ALA A 217 -29.57 8.36 -21.78
CA ALA A 217 -29.72 7.48 -22.94
C ALA A 217 -30.95 7.84 -23.81
N GLY A 218 -32.08 8.19 -23.20
CA GLY A 218 -33.29 8.60 -23.91
C GLY A 218 -33.15 9.95 -24.64
N ALA A 219 -32.48 10.92 -24.01
CA ALA A 219 -32.15 12.20 -24.65
C ALA A 219 -31.16 12.04 -25.82
N GLY A 220 -30.21 11.11 -25.70
CA GLY A 220 -29.27 10.76 -26.77
C GLY A 220 -29.95 10.12 -27.99
N ALA A 221 -30.93 9.25 -27.78
CA ALA A 221 -31.64 8.57 -28.87
C ALA A 221 -32.57 9.50 -29.68
N LEU A 222 -33.18 10.51 -29.04
CA LEU A 222 -34.02 11.50 -29.73
C LEU A 222 -33.21 12.59 -30.47
N ALA A 223 -31.98 12.85 -30.05
CA ALA A 223 -31.08 13.80 -30.71
C ALA A 223 -30.48 13.26 -32.02
N VAL A 224 -30.50 11.94 -32.24
CA VAL A 224 -29.96 11.28 -33.45
C VAL A 224 -31.03 11.12 -34.54
N ILE A 225 -32.32 11.29 -34.21
CA ILE A 225 -33.46 11.07 -35.13
C ILE A 225 -34.08 12.40 -35.61
N ARG A 226 -33.40 13.54 -35.42
CA ARG A 226 -33.85 14.85 -35.90
C ARG A 226 -32.81 15.57 -36.74
#